data_AF-A0A2H3EFP2-F1
#
_entry.id   AF-A0A2H3EFP2-F1
#
_cell.length_a   1.000
_cell.length_b   1.000
_cell.length_c   1.000
_cell.angle_alpha   90.00
_cell.angle_beta   90.00
_cell.angle_gamma   90.00
#
_symmetry.space_group_name_H-M   'P 1'
#
loop_
_entity.id
_entity.type
_entity.pdbx_description
1 polymer ?
#
loop_
_entity_poly.entity_id
_entity_poly.type
_entity_poly.pdbx_seq_one_letter_code
_entity_poly.pdbx_strand_id
1 'polypeptide(L)'
;MKWRTLKSVLSPLRRIPPEILLEIALYFQCESEPCHKIENNLWRFGRVCRKWRAVALSSRHLWTTIIIDDMTCVGDVPEPADRVLVEYLRRSGDAPLHIHAKFDNVRDDVVPVQETLINTLVSHSRRWKTFLFTARDYLWPHICQVVGRVPILERIACLSAWNDPSTELDILLPVFSDAPQLQHVDINMDAPIPFLLPWNQLTHYHDNRHGFMSQHQLENQFFERCLHLRECTFLSRSPVMSKSSTLLPDLYSLVLASSASLNAITAPALQFLMVHHGRQEKILDMGILSRLTSRSSCSLTALVLFGGKTMEFRLKSDDLIPVLRASPQLIQLHMYSVDIQPLFLQNMSLSASSLRLVPLLEDLLLDAFPALNFNVFLLFSMLESRCGEGAVLQQVSINGMTVTLPDQLLLRHTTLQENGFRLHFATQDFNERLYITRMRERRYRFDFQNSSSQYPFGDTESLFGHQHYARWLLQLNSLFFFGKARVISLHQ
;
A
#
# COMPACT_ATOMS: atom_id res chain seq x y z
N MET A 1 -46.03 -26.67 -22.85
CA MET A 1 -45.92 -25.33 -22.22
C MET A 1 -46.26 -25.26 -20.72
N LYS A 2 -47.19 -26.06 -20.16
CA LYS A 2 -47.64 -25.94 -18.74
C LYS A 2 -46.62 -26.32 -17.63
N TRP A 3 -45.64 -27.18 -17.91
CA TRP A 3 -44.67 -27.66 -16.88
C TRP A 3 -43.59 -26.64 -16.49
N ARG A 4 -43.12 -25.82 -17.43
CA ARG A 4 -42.12 -24.76 -17.15
C ARG A 4 -42.70 -23.65 -16.25
N THR A 5 -43.98 -23.35 -16.40
CA THR A 5 -44.67 -22.30 -15.65
C THR A 5 -44.82 -22.65 -14.16
N LEU A 6 -45.10 -23.92 -13.83
CA LEU A 6 -45.27 -24.40 -12.45
C LEU A 6 -43.93 -24.44 -11.67
N LYS A 7 -42.82 -24.84 -12.31
CA LYS A 7 -41.47 -24.75 -11.70
C LYS A 7 -41.09 -23.32 -11.31
N SER A 8 -41.51 -22.32 -12.11
CA SER A 8 -41.24 -20.92 -11.80
C SER A 8 -42.03 -20.42 -10.58
N VAL A 9 -43.23 -20.95 -10.35
CA VAL A 9 -44.13 -20.58 -9.24
C VAL A 9 -43.67 -21.21 -7.91
N LEU A 10 -43.12 -22.43 -7.96
CA LEU A 10 -42.59 -23.15 -6.81
C LEU A 10 -41.11 -22.83 -6.50
N SER A 11 -40.50 -21.90 -7.23
CA SER A 11 -39.09 -21.56 -7.04
C SER A 11 -38.82 -20.98 -5.64
N PRO A 12 -37.86 -21.53 -4.88
CA PRO A 12 -37.41 -20.97 -3.60
C PRO A 12 -37.02 -19.49 -3.71
N LEU A 13 -36.58 -19.04 -4.89
CA LEU A 13 -36.19 -17.66 -5.18
C LEU A 13 -37.31 -16.64 -4.96
N ARG A 14 -38.58 -17.06 -4.99
CA ARG A 14 -39.72 -16.17 -4.68
C ARG A 14 -39.89 -15.93 -3.18
N ARG A 15 -39.46 -16.88 -2.35
CA ARG A 15 -39.57 -16.82 -0.87
C ARG A 15 -38.44 -16.02 -0.22
N ILE A 16 -37.36 -15.74 -0.96
CA ILE A 16 -36.25 -14.92 -0.47
C ILE A 16 -36.78 -13.52 -0.14
N PRO A 17 -36.63 -13.03 1.10
CA PRO A 17 -37.03 -11.66 1.46
C PRO A 17 -36.28 -10.59 0.64
N PRO A 18 -36.89 -9.42 0.37
CA PRO A 18 -36.22 -8.32 -0.34
C PRO A 18 -34.87 -7.91 0.27
N GLU A 19 -34.73 -8.00 1.59
CA GLU A 19 -33.53 -7.66 2.35
C GLU A 19 -32.38 -8.60 1.99
N ILE A 20 -32.65 -9.91 1.92
CA ILE A 20 -31.64 -10.90 1.53
C ILE A 20 -31.27 -10.75 0.05
N LEU A 21 -32.23 -10.38 -0.81
CA LEU A 21 -31.92 -10.07 -2.21
C LEU A 21 -31.02 -8.84 -2.34
N LEU A 22 -31.20 -7.83 -1.48
CA LEU A 22 -30.34 -6.66 -1.43
C LEU A 22 -28.92 -7.02 -0.98
N GLU A 23 -28.78 -7.83 0.09
CA GLU A 23 -27.47 -8.32 0.55
C GLU A 23 -26.73 -9.11 -0.53
N ILE A 24 -27.45 -9.97 -1.27
CA ILE A 24 -26.89 -10.69 -2.43
C ILE A 24 -26.41 -9.69 -3.50
N ALA A 25 -27.21 -8.67 -3.82
CA ALA A 25 -26.83 -7.67 -4.82
C ALA A 25 -25.59 -6.85 -4.39
N LEU A 26 -25.49 -6.48 -3.11
CA LEU A 26 -24.33 -5.80 -2.54
C LEU A 26 -23.08 -6.67 -2.59
N TYR A 27 -23.21 -7.98 -2.32
CA TYR A 27 -22.10 -8.91 -2.45
C TYR A 27 -21.55 -8.95 -3.88
N PHE A 28 -22.41 -9.04 -4.90
CA PHE A 28 -21.98 -9.02 -6.30
C PHE A 28 -21.42 -7.68 -6.78
N GLN A 29 -21.82 -6.57 -6.16
CA GLN A 29 -21.26 -5.24 -6.47
C GLN A 29 -19.78 -5.14 -6.01
N CYS A 30 -19.39 -5.90 -5.00
CA CYS A 30 -18.01 -5.94 -4.49
C CYS A 30 -17.01 -6.56 -5.49
N GLU A 31 -17.48 -7.38 -6.43
CA GLU A 31 -16.63 -8.10 -7.41
C GLU A 31 -16.06 -7.22 -8.54
N SER A 32 -16.13 -5.89 -8.42
CA SER A 32 -15.34 -4.93 -9.21
C SER A 32 -15.61 -4.94 -10.72
N GLU A 33 -16.86 -5.09 -11.15
CA GLU A 33 -17.20 -5.03 -12.58
C GLU A 33 -17.38 -3.59 -13.09
N PRO A 34 -16.91 -3.27 -14.31
CA PRO A 34 -17.05 -1.93 -14.87
C PRO A 34 -18.52 -1.52 -15.10
N CYS A 35 -18.90 -0.34 -14.61
CA CYS A 35 -20.26 0.17 -14.70
C CYS A 35 -20.65 0.56 -16.13
N HIS A 36 -19.70 0.91 -16.99
CA HIS A 36 -19.96 1.29 -18.38
C HIS A 36 -20.37 0.10 -19.27
N LYS A 37 -20.28 -1.14 -18.75
CA LYS A 37 -20.72 -2.37 -19.43
C LYS A 37 -22.13 -2.77 -18.99
N ILE A 38 -23.07 -2.86 -19.93
CA ILE A 38 -24.46 -3.29 -19.68
C ILE A 38 -24.55 -4.74 -19.15
N GLU A 39 -23.51 -5.54 -19.39
CA GLU A 39 -23.45 -6.92 -18.96
C GLU A 39 -23.02 -7.11 -17.50
N ASN A 40 -22.85 -6.03 -16.74
CA ASN A 40 -22.42 -6.18 -15.37
C ASN A 40 -23.44 -6.90 -14.46
N ASN A 41 -22.95 -7.40 -13.34
CA ASN A 41 -23.67 -8.23 -12.38
C ASN A 41 -24.93 -7.54 -11.84
N LEU A 42 -24.91 -6.22 -11.69
CA LEU A 42 -26.09 -5.47 -11.22
C LEU A 42 -27.20 -5.45 -12.26
N TRP A 43 -26.87 -5.28 -13.54
CA TRP A 43 -27.83 -5.40 -14.63
C TRP A 43 -28.33 -6.84 -14.81
N ARG A 44 -27.44 -7.83 -14.71
CA ARG A 44 -27.80 -9.27 -14.74
C ARG A 44 -28.74 -9.63 -13.58
N PHE A 45 -28.48 -9.12 -12.38
CA PHE A 45 -29.34 -9.26 -11.21
C PHE A 45 -30.75 -8.73 -11.49
N GLY A 46 -30.86 -7.53 -12.06
CA GLY A 46 -32.14 -6.95 -12.49
C GLY A 46 -32.83 -7.71 -13.63
N ARG A 47 -32.16 -8.63 -14.33
CA ARG A 47 -32.72 -9.45 -15.41
C ARG A 47 -33.30 -10.78 -14.92
N VAL A 48 -33.00 -11.23 -13.70
CA VAL A 48 -33.48 -12.51 -13.14
C VAL A 48 -35.00 -12.61 -13.11
N CYS A 49 -35.67 -11.69 -12.41
CA CYS A 49 -37.13 -11.61 -12.38
C CYS A 49 -37.63 -10.22 -11.93
N ARG A 50 -38.94 -9.98 -12.00
CA ARG A 50 -39.56 -8.69 -11.60
C ARG A 50 -39.24 -8.32 -10.14
N LYS A 51 -39.19 -9.30 -9.23
CA LYS A 51 -38.89 -9.06 -7.80
C LYS A 51 -37.46 -8.56 -7.60
N TRP A 52 -36.48 -9.21 -8.23
CA TRP A 52 -35.07 -8.82 -8.14
C TRP A 52 -34.83 -7.45 -8.78
N ARG A 53 -35.47 -7.20 -9.93
CA ARG A 53 -35.47 -5.87 -10.57
C ARG A 53 -36.02 -4.79 -9.64
N ALA A 54 -37.15 -5.05 -8.98
CA ALA A 54 -37.74 -4.09 -8.05
C ALA A 54 -36.77 -3.77 -6.90
N VAL A 55 -36.13 -4.78 -6.31
CA VAL A 55 -35.11 -4.60 -5.25
C VAL A 55 -33.92 -3.77 -5.74
N ALA A 56 -33.39 -4.10 -6.92
CA ALA A 56 -32.26 -3.38 -7.50
C ALA A 56 -32.59 -1.90 -7.79
N LEU A 57 -33.81 -1.63 -8.26
CA LEU A 57 -34.28 -0.27 -8.55
C LEU A 57 -34.67 0.52 -7.30
N SER A 58 -35.06 -0.14 -6.21
CA SER A 58 -35.47 0.53 -4.97
C SER A 58 -34.31 0.98 -4.09
N SER A 59 -33.12 0.40 -4.27
CA SER A 59 -31.94 0.74 -3.45
C SER A 59 -30.96 1.63 -4.21
N ARG A 60 -30.80 2.87 -3.74
CA ARG A 60 -29.84 3.84 -4.31
C ARG A 60 -28.39 3.41 -4.11
N HIS A 61 -28.09 2.75 -2.99
CA HIS A 61 -26.73 2.31 -2.60
C HIS A 61 -26.10 1.33 -3.60
N LEU A 62 -26.92 0.57 -4.33
CA LEU A 62 -26.43 -0.32 -5.40
C LEU A 62 -25.82 0.45 -6.58
N TRP A 63 -26.08 1.75 -6.70
CA TRP A 63 -25.68 2.57 -7.85
C TRP A 63 -24.66 3.64 -7.49
N THR A 64 -24.16 3.68 -6.25
CA THR A 64 -23.21 4.72 -5.77
C THR A 64 -21.76 4.42 -6.14
N THR A 65 -21.42 3.15 -6.37
CA THR A 65 -20.07 2.74 -6.77
C THR A 65 -19.96 2.71 -8.29
N ILE A 66 -19.10 3.55 -8.82
CA ILE A 66 -18.86 3.75 -10.25
C ILE A 66 -17.46 3.21 -10.55
N ILE A 67 -17.38 2.24 -11.47
CA ILE A 67 -16.12 1.62 -11.87
C ILE A 67 -15.94 1.80 -13.37
N ILE A 68 -14.90 2.51 -13.78
CA ILE A 68 -14.53 2.69 -15.19
C ILE A 68 -13.18 1.99 -15.39
N ASP A 69 -13.14 1.06 -16.34
CA ASP A 69 -11.90 0.41 -16.76
C ASP A 69 -11.27 1.19 -17.91
N ASP A 70 -10.04 0.82 -18.27
CA ASP A 70 -9.25 1.53 -19.26
C ASP A 70 -9.57 1.13 -20.72
N MET A 71 -10.63 0.35 -20.95
CA MET A 71 -11.13 -0.04 -22.29
C MET A 71 -10.01 -0.58 -23.21
N THR A 72 -9.12 -1.42 -22.66
CA THR A 72 -7.87 -1.82 -23.32
C THR A 72 -8.07 -2.76 -24.50
N CYS A 73 -9.16 -3.54 -24.57
CA CYS A 73 -9.39 -4.44 -25.71
C CYS A 73 -9.95 -3.71 -26.93
N VAL A 74 -9.70 -4.25 -28.12
CA VAL A 74 -10.36 -3.78 -29.34
C VAL A 74 -11.84 -4.17 -29.27
N GLY A 75 -12.75 -3.20 -29.43
CA GLY A 75 -14.19 -3.40 -29.27
C GLY A 75 -14.71 -3.29 -27.84
N ASP A 76 -13.86 -2.95 -26.85
CA ASP A 76 -14.28 -2.73 -25.47
C ASP A 76 -15.04 -1.43 -25.26
N VAL A 77 -15.00 -0.49 -26.23
CA VAL A 77 -15.80 0.74 -26.21
C VAL A 77 -17.27 0.36 -26.37
N PRO A 78 -18.05 0.29 -25.28
CA PRO A 78 -19.45 -0.07 -25.40
C PRO A 78 -20.19 1.18 -25.85
N GLU A 79 -20.80 1.17 -27.03
CA GLU A 79 -21.97 2.01 -27.23
C GLU A 79 -23.12 1.38 -26.40
N PRO A 80 -23.68 2.05 -25.37
CA PRO A 80 -23.58 3.46 -24.99
C PRO A 80 -23.05 3.67 -23.54
N ALA A 81 -21.73 3.65 -23.33
CA ALA A 81 -21.07 3.77 -22.03
C ALA A 81 -21.49 5.01 -21.23
N ASP A 82 -21.63 6.13 -21.92
CA ASP A 82 -22.14 7.40 -21.40
C ASP A 82 -23.55 7.23 -20.82
N ARG A 83 -24.47 6.57 -21.55
CA ARG A 83 -25.84 6.36 -21.11
C ARG A 83 -25.91 5.43 -19.91
N VAL A 84 -25.05 4.42 -19.85
CA VAL A 84 -25.00 3.53 -18.68
C VAL A 84 -24.52 4.30 -17.46
N LEU A 85 -23.47 5.11 -17.59
CA LEU A 85 -22.99 5.98 -16.51
C LEU A 85 -24.08 6.97 -16.05
N VAL A 86 -24.75 7.64 -16.98
CA VAL A 86 -25.87 8.54 -16.66
C VAL A 86 -26.98 7.82 -15.89
N GLU A 87 -27.29 6.58 -16.24
CA GLU A 87 -28.30 5.80 -15.52
C GLU A 87 -27.86 5.39 -14.10
N TYR A 88 -26.56 5.08 -13.90
CA TYR A 88 -25.98 4.90 -12.56
C TYR A 88 -26.13 6.17 -11.71
N LEU A 89 -25.76 7.31 -12.27
CA LEU A 89 -25.85 8.62 -11.61
C LEU A 89 -27.31 8.99 -11.29
N ARG A 90 -28.25 8.69 -12.20
CA ARG A 90 -29.67 8.91 -12.00
C ARG A 90 -30.23 8.03 -10.87
N ARG A 91 -29.86 6.75 -10.81
CA ARG A 91 -30.35 5.80 -9.81
C ARG A 91 -29.76 6.00 -8.42
N SER A 92 -28.53 6.50 -8.34
CA SER A 92 -27.91 6.85 -7.06
C SER A 92 -28.54 8.10 -6.42
N GLY A 93 -29.29 8.91 -7.18
CA GLY A 93 -30.01 10.07 -6.64
C GLY A 93 -29.05 11.14 -6.11
N ASP A 94 -29.16 11.52 -4.85
CA ASP A 94 -28.21 12.44 -4.18
C ASP A 94 -27.20 11.72 -3.28
N ALA A 95 -27.16 10.37 -3.32
CA ALA A 95 -26.28 9.61 -2.45
C ALA A 95 -24.79 9.89 -2.77
N PRO A 96 -23.88 9.82 -1.77
CA PRO A 96 -22.46 9.97 -2.00
C PRO A 96 -21.92 8.94 -2.99
N LEU A 97 -20.98 9.36 -3.84
CA LEU A 97 -20.42 8.56 -4.92
C LEU A 97 -19.01 8.04 -4.55
N HIS A 98 -18.77 6.78 -4.91
CA HIS A 98 -17.48 6.10 -4.82
C HIS A 98 -16.98 5.78 -6.22
N ILE A 99 -15.98 6.51 -6.70
CA ILE A 99 -15.55 6.45 -8.10
C ILE A 99 -14.17 5.82 -8.18
N HIS A 100 -14.07 4.74 -8.94
CA HIS A 100 -12.83 4.10 -9.36
C HIS A 100 -12.72 4.20 -10.88
N ALA A 101 -11.89 5.09 -11.41
CA ALA A 101 -11.87 5.37 -12.84
C ALA A 101 -10.46 5.23 -13.43
N LYS A 102 -10.30 4.38 -14.44
CA LYS A 102 -9.03 4.22 -15.15
C LYS A 102 -9.07 4.92 -16.50
N PHE A 103 -8.15 5.83 -16.73
CA PHE A 103 -8.04 6.59 -17.97
C PHE A 103 -6.59 6.69 -18.47
N ASP A 104 -5.99 5.55 -18.79
CA ASP A 104 -4.59 5.39 -19.21
C ASP A 104 -4.42 5.17 -20.71
N ASN A 105 -5.50 4.76 -21.38
CA ASN A 105 -5.56 4.45 -22.80
C ASN A 105 -5.40 5.71 -23.65
N VAL A 106 -4.62 5.58 -24.72
CA VAL A 106 -4.26 6.66 -25.63
C VAL A 106 -4.71 6.38 -27.06
N ARG A 107 -5.56 5.38 -27.25
CA ARG A 107 -6.13 5.08 -28.56
C ARG A 107 -7.11 6.17 -28.98
N ASP A 108 -6.98 6.63 -30.22
CA ASP A 108 -7.78 7.72 -30.78
C ASP A 108 -9.30 7.48 -30.69
N ASP A 109 -9.74 6.21 -30.76
CA ASP A 109 -11.14 5.84 -30.65
C ASP A 109 -11.68 5.83 -29.21
N VAL A 110 -10.80 5.78 -28.21
CA VAL A 110 -11.12 5.70 -26.78
C VAL A 110 -11.07 7.06 -26.11
N VAL A 111 -10.14 7.94 -26.53
CA VAL A 111 -9.94 9.27 -25.95
C VAL A 111 -11.23 10.10 -25.85
N PRO A 112 -12.06 10.25 -26.92
CA PRO A 112 -13.31 11.01 -26.83
C PRO A 112 -14.33 10.42 -25.84
N VAL A 113 -14.30 9.10 -25.67
CA VAL A 113 -15.17 8.40 -24.71
C VAL A 113 -14.69 8.67 -23.29
N GLN A 114 -13.39 8.63 -23.03
CA GLN A 114 -12.81 8.96 -21.73
C GLN A 114 -13.10 10.42 -21.35
N GLU A 115 -12.95 11.36 -22.29
CA GLU A 115 -13.34 12.76 -22.13
C GLU A 115 -14.83 12.91 -21.78
N THR A 116 -15.71 12.20 -22.48
CA THR A 116 -17.16 12.23 -22.22
C THR A 116 -17.49 11.68 -20.83
N LEU A 117 -16.86 10.57 -20.43
CA LEU A 117 -17.07 9.93 -19.13
C LEU A 117 -16.57 10.83 -17.99
N ILE A 118 -15.37 11.40 -18.09
CA ILE A 118 -14.85 12.29 -17.03
C ILE A 118 -15.70 13.55 -16.91
N ASN A 119 -16.13 14.17 -18.01
CA ASN A 119 -17.02 15.34 -17.97
C ASN A 119 -18.34 15.02 -17.26
N THR A 120 -18.89 13.84 -17.55
CA THR A 120 -20.11 13.36 -16.90
C THR A 120 -19.91 13.19 -15.39
N LEU A 121 -18.78 12.62 -14.96
CA LEU A 121 -18.45 12.47 -13.53
C LEU A 121 -18.24 13.83 -12.85
N VAL A 122 -17.46 14.72 -13.46
CA VAL A 122 -17.10 16.05 -12.94
C VAL A 122 -18.34 16.90 -12.69
N SER A 123 -19.37 16.79 -13.54
CA SER A 123 -20.65 17.48 -13.35
C SER A 123 -21.39 17.06 -12.05
N HIS A 124 -21.02 15.91 -11.46
CA HIS A 124 -21.55 15.39 -10.21
C HIS A 124 -20.54 15.44 -9.04
N SER A 125 -19.45 16.22 -9.19
CA SER A 125 -18.35 16.34 -8.21
C SER A 125 -18.78 16.66 -6.78
N ARG A 126 -19.90 17.36 -6.60
CA ARG A 126 -20.43 17.72 -5.27
C ARG A 126 -20.80 16.51 -4.41
N ARG A 127 -21.00 15.35 -5.04
CA ARG A 127 -21.37 14.09 -4.39
C ARG A 127 -20.18 13.14 -4.21
N TRP A 128 -18.99 13.50 -4.68
CA TRP A 128 -17.83 12.61 -4.62
C TRP A 128 -17.38 12.44 -3.18
N LYS A 129 -17.43 11.21 -2.69
CA LYS A 129 -16.94 10.83 -1.36
C LYS A 129 -15.55 10.22 -1.45
N THR A 130 -15.34 9.34 -2.44
CA THR A 130 -14.03 8.76 -2.75
C THR A 130 -13.77 8.83 -4.24
N PHE A 131 -12.58 9.29 -4.62
CA PHE A 131 -12.14 9.37 -6.01
C PHE A 131 -10.77 8.71 -6.19
N LEU A 132 -10.79 7.49 -6.70
CA LEU A 132 -9.60 6.73 -7.02
C LEU A 132 -9.48 6.71 -8.54
N PHE A 133 -8.39 7.21 -9.09
CA PHE A 133 -8.31 7.39 -10.53
C PHE A 133 -6.90 7.25 -11.09
N THR A 134 -6.84 6.92 -12.37
CA THR A 134 -5.69 7.09 -13.23
C THR A 134 -6.09 8.02 -14.36
N ALA A 135 -5.22 8.95 -14.77
CA ALA A 135 -5.54 9.92 -15.80
C ALA A 135 -4.30 10.42 -16.53
N ARG A 136 -4.40 10.42 -17.86
CA ARG A 136 -3.45 11.07 -18.77
C ARG A 136 -3.49 12.60 -18.66
N ASP A 137 -2.45 13.22 -19.20
CA ASP A 137 -2.25 14.68 -19.30
C ASP A 137 -3.47 15.42 -19.89
N TYR A 138 -4.02 14.92 -20.99
CA TYR A 138 -5.14 15.54 -21.69
C TYR A 138 -6.45 15.58 -20.87
N LEU A 139 -6.57 14.77 -19.81
CA LEU A 139 -7.77 14.74 -18.96
C LEU A 139 -7.72 15.71 -17.78
N TRP A 140 -6.54 16.24 -17.44
CA TRP A 140 -6.39 17.19 -16.32
C TRP A 140 -7.22 18.47 -16.48
N PRO A 141 -7.35 19.10 -17.65
CA PRO A 141 -8.25 20.24 -17.84
C PRO A 141 -9.70 19.95 -17.43
N HIS A 142 -10.17 18.70 -17.59
CA HIS A 142 -11.50 18.27 -17.15
C HIS A 142 -11.56 18.08 -15.63
N ILE A 143 -10.56 17.40 -15.05
CA ILE A 143 -10.46 17.17 -13.61
C ILE A 143 -10.37 18.50 -12.86
N CYS A 144 -9.64 19.48 -13.38
CA CYS A 144 -9.50 20.81 -12.78
C CYS A 144 -10.83 21.58 -12.64
N GLN A 145 -11.90 21.17 -13.32
CA GLN A 145 -13.21 21.81 -13.16
C GLN A 145 -13.89 21.46 -11.82
N VAL A 146 -13.35 20.53 -11.02
CA VAL A 146 -13.87 20.18 -9.69
C VAL A 146 -13.39 21.10 -8.58
N VAL A 147 -12.47 22.04 -8.85
CA VAL A 147 -12.00 23.04 -7.88
C VAL A 147 -13.21 23.73 -7.22
N GLY A 148 -13.25 23.76 -5.88
CA GLY A 148 -14.35 24.33 -5.11
C GLY A 148 -15.68 23.56 -5.18
N ARG A 149 -15.71 22.36 -5.77
CA ARG A 149 -16.94 21.58 -6.00
C ARG A 149 -16.91 20.18 -5.37
N VAL A 150 -16.01 19.92 -4.43
CA VAL A 150 -15.83 18.61 -3.77
C VAL A 150 -16.01 18.68 -2.23
N PRO A 151 -17.19 19.12 -1.74
CA PRO A 151 -17.40 19.45 -0.33
C PRO A 151 -17.41 18.25 0.63
N ILE A 152 -17.69 17.04 0.13
CA ILE A 152 -17.78 15.80 0.93
C ILE A 152 -16.70 14.78 0.58
N LEU A 153 -15.68 15.19 -0.16
CA LEU A 153 -14.60 14.31 -0.60
C LEU A 153 -13.72 13.95 0.60
N GLU A 154 -13.70 12.67 0.98
CA GLU A 154 -12.96 12.15 2.13
C GLU A 154 -11.65 11.47 1.73
N ARG A 155 -11.59 10.92 0.51
CA ARG A 155 -10.45 10.16 0.01
C ARG A 155 -10.17 10.42 -1.47
N ILE A 156 -8.90 10.67 -1.78
CA ILE A 156 -8.37 10.60 -3.14
C ILE A 156 -7.28 9.52 -3.22
N ALA A 157 -7.24 8.81 -4.35
CA ALA A 157 -6.05 8.08 -4.75
C ALA A 157 -5.77 8.36 -6.22
N CYS A 158 -4.60 8.90 -6.53
CA CYS A 158 -4.14 8.98 -7.90
C CYS A 158 -3.12 7.88 -8.15
N LEU A 159 -3.52 6.90 -8.96
CA LEU A 159 -2.74 5.73 -9.33
C LEU A 159 -2.30 5.97 -10.79
N SER A 160 -1.03 5.79 -11.13
CA SER A 160 -0.42 6.28 -12.38
C SER A 160 -1.19 6.00 -13.69
N ALA A 161 -1.22 6.99 -14.61
CA ALA A 161 -0.51 6.88 -15.90
C ALA A 161 -0.11 8.28 -16.42
N TRP A 162 1.17 8.63 -16.32
CA TRP A 162 1.74 9.82 -16.97
C TRP A 162 2.98 9.38 -17.78
N ASN A 163 2.90 9.47 -19.12
CA ASN A 163 3.99 9.07 -20.04
C ASN A 163 4.44 10.24 -20.93
N ASP A 164 4.49 11.46 -20.39
CA ASP A 164 5.34 12.46 -21.04
C ASP A 164 6.30 13.08 -20.02
N PRO A 165 7.54 12.55 -19.91
CA PRO A 165 8.58 13.14 -19.07
C PRO A 165 9.00 14.55 -19.52
N SER A 166 8.48 15.07 -20.64
CA SER A 166 8.76 16.44 -21.10
C SER A 166 7.82 17.50 -20.53
N THR A 167 6.69 17.11 -19.92
CA THR A 167 5.77 18.07 -19.29
C THR A 167 6.10 18.24 -17.81
N GLU A 168 7.11 19.06 -17.51
CA GLU A 168 7.28 19.61 -16.17
C GLU A 168 6.06 20.49 -15.86
N LEU A 169 5.05 19.93 -15.18
CA LEU A 169 4.02 20.75 -14.55
C LEU A 169 4.65 21.44 -13.33
N ASP A 170 5.33 22.56 -13.56
CA ASP A 170 5.79 23.47 -12.50
C ASP A 170 4.63 24.16 -11.73
N ILE A 171 3.38 23.76 -12.02
CA ILE A 171 2.17 24.42 -11.54
C ILE A 171 1.51 23.56 -10.45
N LEU A 172 1.41 24.15 -9.26
CA LEU A 172 0.58 23.66 -8.16
C LEU A 172 -0.89 23.58 -8.59
N LEU A 173 -1.47 22.38 -8.55
CA LEU A 173 -2.85 22.14 -8.95
C LEU A 173 -3.81 22.34 -7.75
N PRO A 174 -4.67 23.39 -7.74
CA PRO A 174 -5.63 23.65 -6.65
C PRO A 174 -6.84 22.71 -6.63
N VAL A 175 -6.83 21.66 -7.44
CA VAL A 175 -7.97 20.76 -7.70
C VAL A 175 -8.68 20.30 -6.43
N PHE A 176 -7.91 20.00 -5.38
CA PHE A 176 -8.41 19.47 -4.12
C PHE A 176 -8.17 20.41 -2.94
N SER A 177 -7.79 21.68 -3.16
CA SER A 177 -7.51 22.63 -2.07
C SER A 177 -8.74 22.90 -1.21
N ASP A 178 -9.91 22.96 -1.86
CA ASP A 178 -11.21 23.29 -1.24
C ASP A 178 -12.03 22.03 -0.94
N ALA A 179 -11.38 20.97 -0.44
CA ALA A 179 -12.00 19.72 -0.03
C ALA A 179 -12.00 19.59 1.51
N PRO A 180 -12.97 20.19 2.24
CA PRO A 180 -12.92 20.37 3.70
C PRO A 180 -13.09 19.07 4.52
N GLN A 181 -13.44 17.95 3.87
CA GLN A 181 -13.56 16.64 4.52
C GLN A 181 -12.44 15.67 4.11
N LEU A 182 -11.51 16.10 3.27
CA LEU A 182 -10.44 15.25 2.76
C LEU A 182 -9.50 14.84 3.89
N GLN A 183 -9.41 13.54 4.13
CA GLN A 183 -8.62 12.95 5.21
C GLN A 183 -7.58 11.95 4.70
N HIS A 184 -7.82 11.35 3.53
CA HIS A 184 -7.01 10.28 2.98
C HIS A 184 -6.51 10.67 1.58
N VAL A 185 -5.19 10.67 1.41
CA VAL A 185 -4.54 10.99 0.14
C VAL A 185 -3.54 9.89 -0.17
N ASP A 186 -3.65 9.28 -1.34
CA ASP A 186 -2.67 8.35 -1.89
C ASP A 186 -2.22 8.84 -3.27
N ILE A 187 -0.92 9.09 -3.41
CA ILE A 187 -0.29 9.59 -4.62
C ILE A 187 0.74 8.54 -5.04
N ASN A 188 0.45 7.91 -6.16
CA ASN A 188 1.34 6.96 -6.82
C ASN A 188 1.41 7.29 -8.31
N MET A 189 2.23 8.27 -8.65
CA MET A 189 2.40 8.78 -10.00
C MET A 189 3.86 8.67 -10.44
N ASP A 190 4.07 8.55 -11.75
CA ASP A 190 5.41 8.54 -12.35
C ASP A 190 5.94 9.95 -12.67
N ALA A 191 5.26 11.02 -12.21
CA ALA A 191 5.75 12.38 -12.39
C ALA A 191 5.20 13.37 -11.32
N PRO A 192 5.83 14.55 -11.16
CA PRO A 192 5.64 15.41 -10.00
C PRO A 192 4.42 16.32 -10.16
N ILE A 193 3.21 15.79 -10.05
CA ILE A 193 2.01 16.65 -9.96
C ILE A 193 1.90 17.16 -8.52
N PRO A 194 2.01 18.48 -8.27
CA PRO A 194 1.96 18.99 -6.91
C PRO A 194 0.55 19.47 -6.63
N PHE A 195 -0.27 18.62 -5.98
CA PHE A 195 -1.59 19.03 -5.52
C PHE A 195 -1.47 20.04 -4.37
N LEU A 196 -2.26 21.11 -4.42
CA LEU A 196 -2.58 21.87 -3.21
C LEU A 196 -3.63 21.09 -2.44
N LEU A 197 -3.25 20.65 -1.24
CA LEU A 197 -4.09 19.85 -0.36
C LEU A 197 -4.40 20.62 0.93
N PRO A 198 -5.56 20.35 1.55
CA PRO A 198 -5.91 20.86 2.87
C PRO A 198 -5.15 20.07 3.93
N TRP A 199 -3.86 20.38 4.10
CA TRP A 199 -2.92 19.61 4.93
C TRP A 199 -3.36 19.37 6.38
N ASN A 200 -4.03 20.33 7.02
CA ASN A 200 -4.32 20.25 8.47
C ASN A 200 -5.19 19.06 8.87
N GLN A 201 -6.09 18.65 7.99
CA GLN A 201 -7.16 17.68 8.25
C GLN A 201 -6.78 16.27 7.78
N LEU A 202 -5.60 16.12 7.16
CA LEU A 202 -5.13 14.83 6.68
C LEU A 202 -4.77 13.92 7.85
N THR A 203 -5.31 12.69 7.80
CA THR A 203 -5.00 11.63 8.76
C THR A 203 -4.17 10.52 8.12
N HIS A 204 -4.32 10.30 6.81
CA HIS A 204 -3.56 9.32 6.04
C HIS A 204 -3.02 9.99 4.78
N TYR A 205 -1.69 10.05 4.69
CA TYR A 205 -1.01 10.60 3.52
C TYR A 205 0.01 9.60 3.01
N HIS A 206 -0.14 9.15 1.77
CA HIS A 206 0.82 8.27 1.13
C HIS A 206 1.30 8.89 -0.16
N ASP A 207 2.59 9.17 -0.23
CA ASP A 207 3.27 9.65 -1.42
C ASP A 207 4.41 8.68 -1.75
N ASN A 208 4.13 7.84 -2.76
CA ASN A 208 5.01 6.79 -3.22
C ASN A 208 5.92 7.23 -4.38
N ARG A 209 5.97 8.54 -4.68
CA ARG A 209 6.76 9.09 -5.78
C ARG A 209 8.25 9.00 -5.45
N HIS A 210 8.88 7.92 -5.90
CA HIS A 210 10.32 7.76 -5.77
C HIS A 210 11.05 8.62 -6.77
N GLY A 211 11.93 9.46 -6.27
CA GLY A 211 12.99 10.01 -7.09
C GLY A 211 12.73 11.39 -7.68
N PHE A 212 11.67 12.07 -7.26
CA PHE A 212 11.44 13.46 -7.62
C PHE A 212 11.98 14.36 -6.51
N MET A 213 12.68 15.43 -6.89
CA MET A 213 13.01 16.49 -5.94
C MET A 213 11.72 17.23 -5.63
N SER A 214 11.44 17.46 -4.35
CA SER A 214 10.39 18.41 -3.97
C SER A 214 10.79 19.79 -4.49
N GLN A 215 10.19 20.24 -5.60
CA GLN A 215 10.47 21.60 -6.07
C GLN A 215 9.77 22.66 -5.20
N HIS A 216 8.79 22.25 -4.39
CA HIS A 216 7.96 23.19 -3.64
C HIS A 216 8.35 23.29 -2.17
N GLN A 217 8.59 24.53 -1.73
CA GLN A 217 8.83 24.91 -0.34
C GLN A 217 7.73 24.46 0.64
N LEU A 218 6.53 24.16 0.14
CA LEU A 218 5.40 23.68 0.94
C LEU A 218 5.65 22.31 1.56
N GLU A 219 6.46 21.46 0.92
CA GLU A 219 6.85 20.14 1.45
C GLU A 219 7.84 20.26 2.62
N ASN A 220 8.64 21.33 2.68
CA ASN A 220 9.59 21.54 3.79
C ASN A 220 8.90 21.81 5.14
N GLN A 221 7.63 22.25 5.11
CA GLN A 221 6.79 22.47 6.30
C GLN A 221 5.69 21.41 6.42
N PHE A 222 5.81 20.28 5.73
CA PHE A 222 4.75 19.26 5.66
C PHE A 222 4.28 18.82 7.06
N PHE A 223 5.21 18.47 7.95
CA PHE A 223 4.86 18.03 9.31
C PHE A 223 4.28 19.15 10.18
N GLU A 224 4.69 20.40 9.98
CA GLU A 224 4.14 21.57 10.69
C GLU A 224 2.67 21.83 10.32
N ARG A 225 2.24 21.35 9.14
CA ARG A 225 0.88 21.52 8.63
C ARG A 225 0.00 20.31 8.90
N CYS A 226 0.54 19.09 8.89
CA CYS A 226 -0.23 17.85 8.99
C CYS A 226 -0.21 17.27 10.43
N LEU A 227 -0.83 17.99 11.37
CA LEU A 227 -0.75 17.66 12.80
C LEU A 227 -1.60 16.46 13.23
N HIS A 228 -2.56 16.05 12.41
CA HIS A 228 -3.51 14.95 12.69
C HIS A 228 -3.15 13.63 11.99
N LEU A 229 -1.92 13.51 11.47
CA LEU A 229 -1.46 12.30 10.79
C LEU A 229 -1.46 11.09 11.72
N ARG A 230 -1.96 9.98 11.18
CA ARG A 230 -1.98 8.64 11.80
C ARG A 230 -1.09 7.67 11.02
N GLU A 231 -1.17 7.74 9.69
CA GLU A 231 -0.30 7.02 8.78
C GLU A 231 0.31 7.99 7.76
N CYS A 232 1.62 7.87 7.55
CA CYS A 232 2.34 8.71 6.61
C CYS A 232 3.36 7.90 5.82
N THR A 233 3.25 7.92 4.50
CA THR A 233 4.33 7.52 3.58
C THR A 233 4.80 8.76 2.85
N PHE A 234 6.07 9.12 3.01
CA PHE A 234 6.67 10.29 2.38
C PHE A 234 8.01 9.91 1.75
N LEU A 235 7.98 9.56 0.46
CA LEU A 235 9.13 9.03 -0.27
C LEU A 235 9.85 10.08 -1.17
N SER A 236 9.58 11.36 -0.92
CA SER A 236 10.25 12.50 -1.60
C SER A 236 11.77 12.47 -1.41
N ARG A 237 12.54 12.90 -2.44
CA ARG A 237 14.03 12.93 -2.35
C ARG A 237 14.55 13.98 -1.38
N SER A 238 13.78 15.03 -1.12
CA SER A 238 14.22 16.11 -0.24
C SER A 238 13.79 15.81 1.20
N PRO A 239 14.72 15.77 2.16
CA PRO A 239 14.34 15.63 3.55
C PRO A 239 13.50 16.83 3.98
N VAL A 240 12.50 16.58 4.81
CA VAL A 240 11.71 17.65 5.42
C VAL A 240 12.59 18.32 6.47
N MET A 241 13.16 19.46 6.10
CA MET A 241 14.03 20.24 6.98
C MET A 241 13.18 21.22 7.78
N SER A 242 12.88 20.88 9.03
CA SER A 242 12.30 21.84 9.99
C SER A 242 13.34 22.27 11.03
N LYS A 243 13.23 23.54 11.45
CA LYS A 243 14.03 24.10 12.55
C LYS A 243 13.56 23.62 13.92
N SER A 244 12.34 23.07 14.02
CA SER A 244 11.72 22.61 15.26
C SER A 244 11.12 21.22 15.09
N SER A 245 11.10 20.44 16.17
CA SER A 245 10.42 19.15 16.17
C SER A 245 8.91 19.33 16.35
N THR A 246 8.13 18.82 15.42
CA THR A 246 6.66 18.88 15.43
C THR A 246 6.09 17.68 16.18
N LEU A 247 5.20 17.91 17.14
CA LEU A 247 4.48 16.84 17.84
C LEU A 247 3.38 16.27 16.94
N LEU A 248 3.44 14.96 16.68
CA LEU A 248 2.45 14.18 15.93
C LEU A 248 1.89 13.10 16.87
N PRO A 249 0.87 13.42 17.69
CA PRO A 249 0.46 12.59 18.81
C PRO A 249 -0.17 11.26 18.39
N ASP A 250 -0.86 11.24 17.25
CA ASP A 250 -1.62 10.09 16.77
C ASP A 250 -0.90 9.26 15.69
N LEU A 251 0.32 9.66 15.30
CA LEU A 251 1.09 9.01 14.24
C LEU A 251 1.59 7.65 14.73
N TYR A 252 1.01 6.57 14.20
CA TYR A 252 1.39 5.20 14.55
C TYR A 252 2.18 4.49 13.45
N SER A 253 2.10 4.95 12.20
CA SER A 253 2.81 4.35 11.06
C SER A 253 3.53 5.42 10.23
N LEU A 254 4.83 5.25 10.03
CA LEU A 254 5.67 6.17 9.27
C LEU A 254 6.62 5.45 8.32
N VAL A 255 6.56 5.82 7.04
CA VAL A 255 7.46 5.37 5.98
C VAL A 255 8.16 6.60 5.37
N LEU A 256 9.49 6.60 5.36
CA LEU A 256 10.28 7.74 4.87
C LEU A 256 11.34 7.33 3.86
N ALA A 257 11.61 8.19 2.88
CA ALA A 257 12.74 8.04 1.97
C ALA A 257 14.10 8.39 2.59
N SER A 258 14.10 9.13 3.70
CA SER A 258 15.29 9.67 4.35
C SER A 258 15.11 9.70 5.86
N SER A 259 16.19 9.35 6.57
CA SER A 259 16.23 9.44 8.03
C SER A 259 16.28 10.89 8.53
N ALA A 260 16.77 11.84 7.74
CA ALA A 260 16.91 13.24 8.15
C ALA A 260 15.58 13.89 8.55
N SER A 261 14.48 13.52 7.86
CA SER A 261 13.11 13.95 8.18
C SER A 261 12.66 13.58 9.59
N LEU A 262 13.26 12.56 10.22
CA LEU A 262 12.93 12.16 11.58
C LEU A 262 13.34 13.21 12.63
N ASN A 263 14.27 14.12 12.32
CA ASN A 263 14.59 15.22 13.25
C ASN A 263 13.43 16.21 13.40
N ALA A 264 12.58 16.32 12.38
CA ALA A 264 11.46 17.26 12.35
C ALA A 264 10.22 16.80 13.15
N ILE A 265 10.23 15.61 13.75
CA ILE A 265 9.02 15.02 14.36
C ILE A 265 9.23 14.46 15.77
N THR A 266 8.19 14.49 16.59
CA THR A 266 8.06 13.78 17.86
C THR A 266 6.76 13.01 17.81
N ALA A 267 6.82 11.68 17.83
CA ALA A 267 5.66 10.82 17.56
C ALA A 267 5.52 9.73 18.64
N PRO A 268 4.88 10.04 19.79
CA PRO A 268 4.83 9.12 20.93
C PRO A 268 4.01 7.84 20.66
N ALA A 269 3.01 7.90 19.77
CA ALA A 269 2.21 6.75 19.39
C ALA A 269 2.85 5.86 18.29
N LEU A 270 4.08 6.16 17.86
CA LEU A 270 4.71 5.48 16.72
C LEU A 270 4.97 4.00 17.03
N GLN A 271 4.42 3.12 16.20
CA GLN A 271 4.54 1.66 16.33
C GLN A 271 5.27 1.04 15.14
N PHE A 272 4.98 1.53 13.94
CA PHE A 272 5.62 1.06 12.70
C PHE A 272 6.51 2.17 12.13
N LEU A 273 7.79 1.85 11.93
CA LEU A 273 8.75 2.74 11.28
C LEU A 273 9.47 2.01 10.15
N MET A 274 9.44 2.62 8.98
CA MET A 274 10.19 2.17 7.81
C MET A 274 11.00 3.32 7.24
N VAL A 275 12.31 3.11 7.09
CA VAL A 275 13.20 4.13 6.52
C VAL A 275 13.98 3.53 5.36
N HIS A 276 13.73 4.09 4.17
CA HIS A 276 14.49 3.79 2.99
C HIS A 276 15.81 4.57 2.98
N HIS A 277 16.78 4.04 2.24
CA HIS A 277 17.98 4.75 1.89
C HIS A 277 17.78 5.48 0.56
N GLY A 278 17.67 6.81 0.60
CA GLY A 278 17.66 7.63 -0.60
C GLY A 278 19.00 7.51 -1.35
N ARG A 279 18.98 7.44 -2.69
CA ARG A 279 20.17 7.32 -3.56
C ARG A 279 21.28 8.37 -3.31
N GLN A 280 21.01 9.43 -2.55
CA GLN A 280 21.95 10.52 -2.27
C GLN A 280 22.36 10.67 -0.80
N GLU A 281 21.69 10.01 0.16
CA GLU A 281 22.21 9.97 1.52
C GLU A 281 23.36 8.98 1.54
N LYS A 282 24.56 9.41 1.94
CA LYS A 282 25.71 8.50 2.02
C LYS A 282 25.45 7.42 3.08
N ILE A 283 24.85 7.73 4.22
CA ILE A 283 24.65 6.74 5.30
C ILE A 283 23.33 7.06 6.03
N LEU A 284 22.56 6.03 6.38
CA LEU A 284 21.45 6.17 7.33
C LEU A 284 22.03 6.53 8.71
N ASP A 285 21.79 7.75 9.22
CA ASP A 285 22.30 8.14 10.54
C ASP A 285 21.47 7.45 11.64
N MET A 286 22.00 6.33 12.14
CA MET A 286 21.42 5.56 13.24
C MET A 286 21.32 6.38 14.54
N GLY A 287 22.15 7.42 14.69
CA GLY A 287 22.04 8.40 15.75
C GLY A 287 20.72 9.18 15.68
N ILE A 288 20.17 9.44 14.48
CA ILE A 288 18.85 10.08 14.34
C ILE A 288 17.74 9.16 14.88
N LEU A 289 17.80 7.86 14.56
CA LEU A 289 16.81 6.90 15.06
C LEU A 289 16.85 6.83 16.60
N SER A 290 18.03 6.77 17.19
CA SER A 290 18.20 6.80 18.65
C SER A 290 17.69 8.09 19.29
N ARG A 291 17.92 9.25 18.64
CA ARG A 291 17.36 10.55 19.08
C ARG A 291 15.83 10.57 18.95
N LEU A 292 15.27 9.98 17.90
CA LEU A 292 13.81 9.88 17.72
C LEU A 292 13.17 9.04 18.81
N THR A 293 13.70 7.84 19.08
CA THR A 293 13.13 6.95 20.12
C THR A 293 13.27 7.59 21.49
N SER A 294 14.40 8.24 21.78
CA SER A 294 14.60 8.98 23.03
C SER A 294 13.64 10.16 23.17
N ARG A 295 13.49 10.98 22.11
CA ARG A 295 12.62 12.17 22.12
C ARG A 295 11.13 11.82 22.15
N SER A 296 10.73 10.80 21.40
CA SER A 296 9.33 10.41 21.26
C SER A 296 8.87 9.48 22.37
N SER A 297 9.80 8.77 23.03
CA SER A 297 9.48 7.68 23.97
C SER A 297 8.49 6.67 23.37
N CYS A 298 8.60 6.47 22.05
CA CYS A 298 7.70 5.59 21.32
C CYS A 298 8.08 4.12 21.52
N SER A 299 7.09 3.24 21.41
CA SER A 299 7.27 1.79 21.53
C SER A 299 7.07 1.13 20.17
N LEU A 300 8.15 1.01 19.41
CA LEU A 300 8.11 0.38 18.10
C LEU A 300 7.77 -1.12 18.23
N THR A 301 6.79 -1.57 17.44
CA THR A 301 6.42 -2.98 17.27
C THR A 301 6.99 -3.55 15.98
N ALA A 302 7.24 -2.69 14.98
CA ALA A 302 7.81 -3.08 13.70
C ALA A 302 8.81 -2.03 13.19
N LEU A 303 10.00 -2.50 12.81
CA LEU A 303 11.07 -1.66 12.29
C LEU A 303 11.63 -2.25 11.00
N VAL A 304 11.62 -1.46 9.93
CA VAL A 304 12.12 -1.84 8.61
C VAL A 304 13.17 -0.83 8.16
N LEU A 305 14.40 -1.28 7.93
CA LEU A 305 15.52 -0.42 7.55
C LEU A 305 16.15 -0.90 6.25
N PHE A 306 16.39 0.03 5.33
CA PHE A 306 17.14 -0.24 4.10
C PHE A 306 18.50 0.47 4.17
N GLY A 307 19.57 -0.27 3.94
CA GLY A 307 20.92 0.26 3.80
C GLY A 307 21.31 0.56 2.36
N GLY A 308 22.46 1.20 2.20
CA GLY A 308 23.06 1.46 0.89
C GLY A 308 23.52 0.18 0.19
N LYS A 309 23.48 0.19 -1.14
CA LYS A 309 23.87 -0.97 -1.96
C LYS A 309 25.39 -1.20 -2.03
N THR A 310 26.20 -0.17 -1.72
CA THR A 310 27.66 -0.26 -1.71
C THR A 310 28.17 -0.60 -0.31
N MET A 311 29.34 -1.25 -0.21
CA MET A 311 29.92 -1.68 1.08
C MET A 311 30.07 -0.54 2.09
N GLU A 312 30.47 0.64 1.63
CA GLU A 312 30.70 1.83 2.47
C GLU A 312 29.43 2.36 3.15
N PHE A 313 28.26 2.05 2.60
CA PHE A 313 26.96 2.62 3.00
C PHE A 313 26.01 1.57 3.58
N ARG A 314 26.51 0.36 3.85
CA ARG A 314 25.75 -0.70 4.52
C ARG A 314 25.39 -0.29 5.95
N LEU A 315 24.24 -0.77 6.41
CA LEU A 315 23.87 -0.63 7.82
C LEU A 315 24.74 -1.53 8.66
N LYS A 316 25.45 -0.99 9.65
CA LYS A 316 26.10 -1.82 10.66
C LYS A 316 25.06 -2.21 11.69
N SER A 317 24.90 -3.50 11.93
CA SER A 317 23.86 -3.97 12.85
C SER A 317 24.06 -3.52 14.30
N ASP A 318 25.30 -3.31 14.74
CA ASP A 318 25.63 -2.84 16.10
C ASP A 318 25.08 -1.43 16.39
N ASP A 319 25.01 -0.58 15.37
CA ASP A 319 24.50 0.78 15.50
C ASP A 319 22.99 0.79 15.83
N LEU A 320 22.30 -0.34 15.63
CA LEU A 320 20.89 -0.50 15.96
C LEU A 320 20.64 -0.82 17.43
N ILE A 321 21.66 -1.29 18.17
CA ILE A 321 21.51 -1.74 19.57
C ILE A 321 20.82 -0.69 20.46
N PRO A 322 21.17 0.63 20.41
CA PRO A 322 20.48 1.64 21.21
C PRO A 322 18.98 1.75 20.90
N VAL A 323 18.60 1.62 19.63
CA VAL A 323 17.20 1.68 19.17
C VAL A 323 16.42 0.46 19.68
N LEU A 324 17.03 -0.73 19.62
CA LEU A 324 16.42 -1.98 20.13
C LEU A 324 16.23 -1.95 21.64
N ARG A 325 17.18 -1.35 22.40
CA ARG A 325 17.04 -1.15 23.84
C ARG A 325 15.86 -0.25 24.20
N ALA A 326 15.64 0.80 23.41
CA ALA A 326 14.51 1.71 23.58
C ALA A 326 13.16 1.09 23.15
N SER A 327 13.18 -0.01 22.39
CA SER A 327 11.98 -0.64 21.80
C SER A 327 11.83 -2.11 22.20
N PRO A 328 11.67 -2.46 23.49
CA PRO A 328 11.57 -3.85 23.93
C PRO A 328 10.32 -4.59 23.41
N GLN A 329 9.31 -3.85 22.93
CA GLN A 329 8.05 -4.39 22.38
C GLN A 329 8.14 -4.76 20.89
N LEU A 330 9.34 -4.74 20.30
CA LEU A 330 9.52 -5.03 18.88
C LEU A 330 9.19 -6.49 18.56
N ILE A 331 8.26 -6.68 17.64
CA ILE A 331 7.76 -7.97 17.12
C ILE A 331 8.41 -8.29 15.78
N GLN A 332 8.63 -7.26 14.95
CA GLN A 332 9.17 -7.41 13.59
C GLN A 332 10.40 -6.53 13.39
N LEU A 333 11.50 -7.14 12.92
CA LEU A 333 12.73 -6.43 12.57
C LEU A 333 13.23 -6.88 11.20
N HIS A 334 13.17 -5.98 10.21
CA HIS A 334 13.64 -6.23 8.86
C HIS A 334 14.78 -5.28 8.51
N MET A 335 15.92 -5.83 8.12
CA MET A 335 17.10 -5.06 7.75
C MET A 335 17.58 -5.50 6.38
N TYR A 336 17.60 -4.56 5.44
CA TYR A 336 18.08 -4.77 4.08
C TYR A 336 19.42 -4.10 3.87
N SER A 337 20.31 -4.73 3.09
CA SER A 337 21.68 -4.25 2.86
C SER A 337 22.45 -4.04 4.19
N VAL A 338 22.36 -5.01 5.09
CA VAL A 338 22.99 -4.95 6.43
C VAL A 338 24.34 -5.68 6.44
N ASP A 339 25.31 -5.09 7.13
CA ASP A 339 26.53 -5.74 7.57
C ASP A 339 26.33 -6.25 9.01
N ILE A 340 26.15 -7.57 9.14
CA ILE A 340 25.82 -8.23 10.40
C ILE A 340 27.11 -8.39 11.23
N GLN A 341 27.19 -7.63 12.32
CA GLN A 341 28.32 -7.62 13.23
C GLN A 341 28.15 -8.64 14.38
N PRO A 342 29.25 -9.19 14.92
CA PRO A 342 29.19 -10.17 16.01
C PRO A 342 28.51 -9.66 17.29
N LEU A 343 28.72 -8.39 17.65
CA LEU A 343 28.19 -7.81 18.89
C LEU A 343 26.66 -7.74 18.87
N PHE A 344 26.06 -7.42 17.72
CA PHE A 344 24.62 -7.45 17.50
C PHE A 344 24.06 -8.85 17.78
N LEU A 345 24.63 -9.90 17.16
CA LEU A 345 24.18 -11.28 17.38
C LEU A 345 24.30 -11.69 18.85
N GLN A 346 25.39 -11.30 19.52
CA GLN A 346 25.59 -11.56 20.95
C GLN A 346 24.54 -10.88 21.83
N ASN A 347 24.16 -9.64 21.52
CA ASN A 347 23.14 -8.91 22.28
C ASN A 347 21.71 -9.41 22.00
N MET A 348 21.48 -10.00 20.83
CA MET A 348 20.21 -10.63 20.47
C MET A 348 20.00 -11.98 21.17
N SER A 349 21.09 -12.65 21.58
CA SER A 349 21.02 -13.90 22.33
C SER A 349 20.41 -13.72 23.72
N LEU A 350 19.55 -14.65 24.12
CA LEU A 350 19.03 -14.72 25.48
C LEU A 350 20.05 -15.43 26.37
N SER A 351 20.88 -14.68 27.10
CA SER A 351 21.73 -15.23 28.15
C SER A 351 21.30 -14.69 29.52
N ALA A 352 21.64 -15.39 30.60
CA ALA A 352 21.35 -14.93 31.97
C ALA A 352 22.02 -13.59 32.34
N SER A 353 22.98 -13.13 31.53
CA SER A 353 23.78 -11.93 31.74
C SER A 353 23.48 -10.78 30.75
N SER A 354 22.65 -10.99 29.72
CA SER A 354 22.33 -9.96 28.73
C SER A 354 21.03 -9.20 29.07
N LEU A 355 21.04 -7.88 28.83
CA LEU A 355 19.81 -7.09 28.72
C LEU A 355 19.04 -7.65 27.51
N ARG A 356 18.00 -8.46 27.76
CA ARG A 356 17.20 -9.12 26.72
C ARG A 356 16.71 -8.07 25.71
N LEU A 357 17.41 -7.92 24.59
CA LEU A 357 16.97 -7.04 23.53
C LEU A 357 15.74 -7.67 22.87
N VAL A 358 14.72 -6.87 22.61
CA VAL A 358 13.54 -7.27 21.82
C VAL A 358 13.04 -8.69 22.13
N PRO A 359 12.63 -8.97 23.39
CA PRO A 359 12.22 -10.30 23.84
C PRO A 359 10.96 -10.82 23.13
N LEU A 360 10.15 -9.93 22.54
CA LEU A 360 8.91 -10.26 21.85
C LEU A 360 9.08 -10.44 20.33
N LEU A 361 10.32 -10.50 19.83
CA LEU A 361 10.57 -10.59 18.39
C LEU A 361 10.08 -11.92 17.82
N GLU A 362 9.17 -11.86 16.85
CA GLU A 362 8.57 -13.01 16.16
C GLU A 362 9.15 -13.20 14.74
N ASP A 363 9.45 -12.09 14.04
CA ASP A 363 9.90 -12.10 12.64
C ASP A 363 11.17 -11.26 12.45
N LEU A 364 12.25 -11.93 12.02
CA LEU A 364 13.54 -11.31 11.75
C LEU A 364 13.96 -11.57 10.30
N LEU A 365 14.13 -10.50 9.53
CA LEU A 365 14.68 -10.57 8.17
C LEU A 365 16.00 -9.82 8.13
N LEU A 366 17.06 -10.52 7.73
CA LEU A 366 18.39 -9.96 7.51
C LEU A 366 18.81 -10.23 6.06
N ASP A 367 18.69 -9.22 5.20
CA ASP A 367 19.23 -9.27 3.85
C ASP A 367 20.65 -8.73 3.87
N ALA A 368 21.59 -9.66 3.97
CA ALA A 368 23.00 -9.42 4.08
C ALA A 368 23.68 -9.76 2.75
N PHE A 369 24.38 -8.81 2.16
CA PHE A 369 25.29 -9.11 1.07
C PHE A 369 26.44 -9.99 1.60
N PRO A 370 27.14 -10.75 0.74
CA PRO A 370 28.25 -11.60 1.17
C PRO A 370 29.25 -10.74 1.96
N ALA A 371 29.27 -10.95 3.27
CA ALA A 371 30.13 -10.24 4.20
C ALA A 371 31.28 -11.17 4.55
N LEU A 372 32.51 -10.64 4.49
CA LEU A 372 33.74 -11.36 4.84
C LEU A 372 33.78 -11.82 6.31
N ASN A 373 32.96 -11.22 7.18
CA ASN A 373 33.02 -11.39 8.64
C ASN A 373 31.74 -11.99 9.25
N PHE A 374 30.84 -12.55 8.44
CA PHE A 374 29.61 -13.14 8.98
C PHE A 374 29.92 -14.41 9.80
N ASN A 375 29.70 -14.33 11.12
CA ASN A 375 29.88 -15.47 12.01
C ASN A 375 28.58 -16.29 12.10
N VAL A 376 28.45 -17.26 11.21
CA VAL A 376 27.29 -18.15 11.15
C VAL A 376 27.10 -18.97 12.45
N PHE A 377 28.16 -19.31 13.18
CA PHE A 377 28.05 -20.02 14.46
C PHE A 377 27.40 -19.17 15.55
N LEU A 378 27.73 -17.87 15.60
CA LEU A 378 27.08 -16.92 16.52
C LEU A 378 25.60 -16.74 16.19
N LEU A 379 25.25 -16.69 14.91
CA LEU A 379 23.84 -16.66 14.50
C LEU A 379 23.09 -17.87 15.05
N PHE A 380 23.56 -19.09 14.78
CA PHE A 380 22.87 -20.30 15.25
C PHE A 380 22.76 -20.35 16.78
N SER A 381 23.80 -19.88 17.47
CA SER A 381 23.78 -19.81 18.95
C SER A 381 22.73 -18.81 19.45
N MET A 382 22.57 -17.68 18.75
CA MET A 382 21.50 -16.70 19.04
C MET A 382 20.11 -17.30 18.77
N LEU A 383 19.93 -17.99 17.64
CA LEU A 383 18.66 -18.63 17.30
C LEU A 383 18.26 -19.68 18.33
N GLU A 384 19.17 -20.60 18.66
CA GLU A 384 18.91 -21.64 19.67
C GLU A 384 18.59 -21.06 21.04
N SER A 385 19.23 -19.97 21.46
CA SER A 385 18.88 -19.30 22.72
C SER A 385 17.45 -18.78 22.75
N ARG A 386 16.84 -18.59 21.58
CA ARG A 386 15.48 -18.07 21.37
C ARG A 386 14.49 -19.15 20.94
N CYS A 387 14.91 -20.42 20.86
CA CYS A 387 14.08 -21.54 20.45
C CYS A 387 13.88 -22.50 21.65
N GLY A 388 12.62 -22.79 22.00
CA GLY A 388 12.26 -23.63 23.15
C GLY A 388 10.81 -23.44 23.60
N GLU A 389 10.36 -24.13 24.65
CA GLU A 389 9.03 -23.93 25.23
C GLU A 389 8.88 -22.47 25.72
N GLY A 390 7.92 -21.73 25.15
CA GLY A 390 7.70 -20.30 25.43
C GLY A 390 8.49 -19.34 24.53
N ALA A 391 9.17 -19.84 23.49
CA ALA A 391 9.84 -19.01 22.48
C ALA A 391 8.85 -18.17 21.67
N VAL A 392 9.20 -16.89 21.45
CA VAL A 392 8.40 -15.95 20.66
C VAL A 392 8.89 -15.87 19.21
N LEU A 393 10.18 -16.13 18.95
CA LEU A 393 10.74 -16.05 17.60
C LEU A 393 10.23 -17.21 16.74
N GLN A 394 9.54 -16.90 15.64
CA GLN A 394 8.88 -17.88 14.77
C GLN A 394 9.56 -18.00 13.40
N GLN A 395 10.04 -16.87 12.87
CA GLN A 395 10.54 -16.78 11.51
C GLN A 395 11.84 -16.00 11.42
N VAL A 396 12.83 -16.58 10.74
CA VAL A 396 14.09 -15.92 10.40
C VAL A 396 14.41 -16.14 8.94
N SER A 397 14.54 -15.05 8.19
CA SER A 397 14.95 -15.09 6.79
C SER A 397 16.28 -14.38 6.64
N ILE A 398 17.24 -15.07 6.04
CA ILE A 398 18.58 -14.58 5.82
C ILE A 398 18.88 -14.66 4.33
N ASN A 399 18.95 -13.48 3.71
CA ASN A 399 19.06 -13.35 2.26
C ASN A 399 20.46 -12.84 1.89
N GLY A 400 20.85 -13.06 0.63
CA GLY A 400 22.07 -12.48 0.04
C GLY A 400 23.36 -13.19 0.44
N MET A 401 23.26 -14.27 1.22
CA MET A 401 24.40 -15.06 1.66
C MET A 401 24.47 -16.40 0.90
N THR A 402 25.49 -16.55 0.05
CA THR A 402 25.98 -17.86 -0.38
C THR A 402 26.81 -18.47 0.75
N VAL A 403 26.14 -18.91 1.81
CA VAL A 403 26.80 -19.63 2.90
C VAL A 403 26.56 -21.11 2.69
N THR A 404 27.63 -21.83 2.33
CA THR A 404 27.66 -23.29 2.48
C THR A 404 27.69 -23.56 3.99
N LEU A 405 26.57 -24.04 4.54
CA LEU A 405 26.52 -24.38 5.96
C LEU A 405 27.51 -25.53 6.24
N PRO A 406 28.44 -25.37 7.20
CA PRO A 406 29.29 -26.47 7.64
C PRO A 406 28.43 -27.64 8.13
N ASP A 407 28.92 -28.87 8.00
CA ASP A 407 28.18 -30.08 8.40
C ASP A 407 27.69 -30.03 9.85
N GLN A 408 28.47 -29.40 10.74
CA GLN A 408 28.12 -29.19 12.15
C GLN A 408 26.87 -28.33 12.37
N LEU A 409 26.53 -27.46 11.41
CA LEU A 409 25.35 -26.59 11.46
C LEU A 409 24.14 -27.19 10.75
N LEU A 410 24.32 -28.19 9.88
CA LEU A 410 23.21 -28.88 9.22
C LEU A 410 22.29 -29.57 10.24
N LEU A 411 22.87 -30.26 11.22
CA LEU A 411 22.08 -30.91 12.27
C LEU A 411 21.30 -29.89 13.10
N ARG A 412 21.97 -28.81 13.52
CA ARG A 412 21.36 -27.70 14.28
C ARG A 412 20.22 -27.05 13.50
N HIS A 413 20.41 -26.85 12.20
CA HIS A 413 19.39 -26.33 11.29
C HIS A 413 18.14 -27.21 11.26
N THR A 414 18.31 -28.52 11.11
CA THR A 414 17.20 -29.48 11.14
C THR A 414 16.46 -29.43 12.48
N THR A 415 17.19 -29.42 13.61
CA THR A 415 16.58 -29.32 14.95
C THR A 415 15.77 -28.03 15.11
N LEU A 416 16.25 -26.89 14.62
CA LEU A 416 15.49 -25.64 14.63
C LEU A 416 14.19 -25.76 13.82
N GLN A 417 14.25 -26.36 12.63
CA GLN A 417 13.08 -26.57 11.78
C GLN A 417 12.05 -27.54 12.40
N GLU A 418 12.52 -28.61 13.04
CA GLU A 418 11.67 -29.58 13.75
C GLU A 418 10.94 -28.93 14.94
N ASN A 419 11.58 -27.97 15.62
CA ASN A 419 10.97 -27.14 16.66
C ASN A 419 10.01 -26.07 16.12
N GLY A 420 9.61 -26.15 14.84
CA GLY A 420 8.60 -25.29 14.21
C GLY A 420 9.14 -23.99 13.61
N PHE A 421 10.45 -23.79 13.61
CA PHE A 421 11.08 -22.56 13.18
C PHE A 421 11.20 -22.46 11.66
N ARG A 422 10.84 -21.30 11.09
CA ARG A 422 11.02 -21.05 9.66
C ARG A 422 12.34 -20.33 9.40
N LEU A 423 13.41 -21.12 9.26
CA LEU A 423 14.72 -20.61 8.84
C LEU A 423 14.88 -20.76 7.32
N HIS A 424 15.15 -19.64 6.64
CA HIS A 424 15.39 -19.61 5.21
C HIS A 424 16.70 -18.92 4.88
N PHE A 425 17.58 -19.63 4.16
CA PHE A 425 18.75 -19.05 3.50
C PHE A 425 18.44 -18.92 2.00
N ALA A 426 18.41 -17.70 1.47
CA ALA A 426 18.14 -17.46 0.05
C ALA A 426 19.38 -16.92 -0.67
N THR A 427 19.77 -17.58 -1.76
CA THR A 427 20.72 -17.02 -2.74
C THR A 427 20.02 -15.96 -3.59
N GLN A 428 20.79 -15.00 -4.10
CA GLN A 428 20.32 -13.75 -4.72
C GLN A 428 19.21 -13.96 -5.80
N ASP A 429 19.27 -15.06 -6.56
CA ASP A 429 18.31 -15.39 -7.63
C ASP A 429 16.94 -15.90 -7.14
N PHE A 430 16.85 -16.41 -5.92
CA PHE A 430 15.60 -16.98 -5.39
C PHE A 430 14.64 -15.92 -4.85
N ASN A 431 15.14 -14.70 -4.59
CA ASN A 431 14.42 -13.68 -3.84
C ASN A 431 13.36 -12.93 -4.65
N GLU A 432 13.54 -12.70 -5.94
CA GLU A 432 12.42 -12.15 -6.74
C GLU A 432 11.30 -13.19 -6.86
N ARG A 433 11.62 -14.46 -7.08
CA ARG A 433 10.63 -15.51 -7.35
C ARG A 433 9.93 -16.02 -6.09
N LEU A 434 10.62 -16.23 -4.96
CA LEU A 434 9.97 -16.74 -3.73
C LEU A 434 9.17 -15.66 -3.01
N TYR A 435 9.60 -14.39 -3.09
CA TYR A 435 8.81 -13.26 -2.60
C TYR A 435 7.52 -13.10 -3.43
N ILE A 436 7.62 -13.23 -4.76
CA ILE A 436 6.46 -13.31 -5.66
C ILE A 436 5.59 -14.55 -5.37
N THR A 437 6.19 -15.69 -5.01
CA THR A 437 5.48 -16.98 -4.84
C THR A 437 4.75 -17.08 -3.48
N ARG A 438 5.35 -16.62 -2.37
CA ARG A 438 4.66 -16.52 -1.08
C ARG A 438 3.60 -15.43 -1.05
N MET A 439 3.81 -14.35 -1.81
CA MET A 439 2.75 -13.38 -2.11
C MET A 439 1.65 -14.03 -2.92
N ARG A 440 1.96 -14.82 -3.98
CA ARG A 440 0.98 -15.55 -4.82
C ARG A 440 0.20 -16.64 -4.06
N GLU A 441 0.82 -17.40 -3.17
CA GLU A 441 0.15 -18.44 -2.38
C GLU A 441 -0.82 -17.85 -1.35
N ARG A 442 -0.57 -16.62 -0.87
CA ARG A 442 -1.53 -15.84 -0.09
C ARG A 442 -2.50 -15.00 -0.95
N ARG A 443 -2.17 -14.78 -2.23
CA ARG A 443 -2.99 -14.14 -3.28
C ARG A 443 -4.14 -15.03 -3.75
N TYR A 444 -4.08 -16.35 -3.56
CA TYR A 444 -5.10 -17.30 -4.04
C TYR A 444 -6.50 -17.20 -3.38
N ARG A 445 -6.76 -16.18 -2.54
CA ARG A 445 -8.14 -15.81 -2.16
C ARG A 445 -8.66 -14.51 -2.78
N PHE A 446 -7.85 -13.83 -3.59
CA PHE A 446 -8.24 -12.66 -4.37
C PHE A 446 -7.46 -12.67 -5.69
N ASP A 447 -7.86 -13.54 -6.61
CA ASP A 447 -7.50 -13.41 -8.02
C ASP A 447 -8.76 -13.06 -8.82
N PHE A 448 -8.68 -11.96 -9.57
CA PHE A 448 -9.34 -11.83 -10.87
C PHE A 448 -8.25 -11.74 -11.93
N GLN A 449 -8.51 -12.42 -13.04
CA GLN A 449 -7.57 -13.07 -13.95
C GLN A 449 -6.71 -12.11 -14.79
N ASN A 450 -5.47 -12.55 -15.04
CA ASN A 450 -4.58 -12.03 -16.08
C ASN A 450 -5.16 -12.26 -17.48
N SER A 451 -5.08 -11.25 -18.34
CA SER A 451 -4.95 -11.42 -19.78
C SER A 451 -3.57 -10.96 -20.22
N SER A 452 -2.80 -11.92 -20.72
CA SER A 452 -1.46 -11.80 -21.30
C SER A 452 -1.47 -11.08 -22.65
N SER A 453 -0.55 -10.13 -22.85
CA SER A 453 -0.11 -9.70 -24.18
C SER A 453 1.41 -9.49 -24.19
N GLN A 454 2.08 -10.25 -25.05
CA GLN A 454 3.51 -10.15 -25.35
C GLN A 454 3.78 -8.84 -26.11
N TYR A 455 4.79 -8.08 -25.68
CA TYR A 455 5.46 -7.07 -26.50
C TYR A 455 6.97 -7.36 -26.55
N PRO A 456 7.62 -7.10 -27.70
CA PRO A 456 8.97 -7.59 -27.98
C PRO A 456 10.06 -6.75 -27.32
N PHE A 457 11.19 -7.42 -27.05
CA PHE A 457 12.36 -6.92 -26.35
C PHE A 457 13.05 -5.73 -27.04
N GLY A 458 13.38 -4.73 -26.23
CA GLY A 458 14.39 -3.68 -26.52
C GLY A 458 14.67 -2.88 -25.24
N ASP A 459 15.87 -3.06 -24.68
CA ASP A 459 16.52 -2.34 -23.55
C ASP A 459 15.64 -1.94 -22.35
N THR A 460 15.55 -2.84 -21.36
CA THR A 460 14.56 -2.81 -20.26
C THR A 460 15.14 -3.00 -18.84
N GLU A 461 16.41 -2.65 -18.59
CA GLU A 461 16.97 -2.80 -17.22
C GLU A 461 16.68 -1.62 -16.26
N SER A 462 16.27 -0.45 -16.73
CA SER A 462 16.03 0.72 -15.87
C SER A 462 14.55 0.93 -15.47
N LEU A 463 13.60 0.44 -16.27
CA LEU A 463 12.16 0.68 -16.11
C LEU A 463 11.43 -0.43 -15.34
N PHE A 464 11.90 -1.68 -15.40
CA PHE A 464 11.27 -2.81 -14.71
C PHE A 464 11.34 -2.71 -13.18
N GLY A 465 12.40 -2.10 -12.64
CA GLY A 465 12.57 -1.91 -11.20
C GLY A 465 11.57 -0.93 -10.57
N HIS A 466 11.06 0.04 -11.33
CA HIS A 466 10.16 1.08 -10.80
C HIS A 466 8.70 0.62 -10.72
N GLN A 467 8.18 -0.10 -11.72
CA GLN A 467 6.79 -0.58 -11.71
C GLN A 467 6.55 -1.74 -10.72
N HIS A 468 7.54 -2.60 -10.51
CA HIS A 468 7.45 -3.67 -9.51
C HIS A 468 7.53 -3.12 -8.07
N TYR A 469 8.28 -2.05 -7.85
CA TYR A 469 8.41 -1.39 -6.55
C TYR A 469 7.19 -0.53 -6.18
N ALA A 470 6.56 0.13 -7.17
CA ALA A 470 5.30 0.85 -6.96
C ALA A 470 4.10 -0.09 -6.68
N ARG A 471 4.05 -1.27 -7.33
CA ARG A 471 3.09 -2.34 -6.97
C ARG A 471 3.36 -2.96 -5.60
N TRP A 472 4.63 -3.01 -5.20
CA TRP A 472 5.09 -3.49 -3.89
C TRP A 472 4.60 -2.59 -2.73
N LEU A 473 4.61 -1.25 -2.89
CA LEU A 473 4.08 -0.30 -1.89
C LEU A 473 2.55 -0.28 -1.79
N LEU A 474 1.83 -0.34 -2.92
CA LEU A 474 0.36 -0.43 -2.91
C LEU A 474 -0.16 -1.72 -2.24
N GLN A 475 0.58 -2.83 -2.37
CA GLN A 475 0.24 -4.10 -1.72
C GLN A 475 0.57 -4.11 -0.23
N LEU A 476 1.64 -3.44 0.21
CA LEU A 476 1.93 -3.24 1.64
C LEU A 476 0.82 -2.43 2.34
N ASN A 477 0.34 -1.34 1.74
CA ASN A 477 -0.70 -0.50 2.33
C ASN A 477 -2.06 -1.21 2.45
N SER A 478 -2.44 -2.07 1.48
CA SER A 478 -3.70 -2.84 1.56
C SER A 478 -3.68 -4.00 2.55
N LEU A 479 -2.50 -4.57 2.83
CA LEU A 479 -2.33 -5.68 3.78
C LEU A 479 -2.43 -5.24 5.25
N PHE A 480 -2.07 -4.00 5.59
CA PHE A 480 -2.27 -3.45 6.94
C PHE A 480 -3.75 -3.14 7.24
N PHE A 481 -4.56 -2.81 6.23
CA PHE A 481 -6.00 -2.50 6.39
C PHE A 481 -6.85 -3.71 6.85
N PHE A 482 -6.51 -4.94 6.45
CA PHE A 482 -7.30 -6.14 6.84
C PHE A 482 -6.86 -6.81 8.15
N GLY A 483 -5.63 -6.57 8.62
CA GLY A 483 -5.16 -7.11 9.91
C GLY A 483 -5.91 -6.56 11.12
N LYS A 484 -6.36 -5.30 11.07
CA LYS A 484 -7.16 -4.67 12.13
C LYS A 484 -8.62 -5.13 12.18
N ALA A 485 -9.20 -5.58 11.06
CA ALA A 485 -10.59 -6.02 11.01
C ALA A 485 -10.86 -7.34 11.77
N ARG A 486 -9.83 -8.17 11.98
CA ARG A 486 -9.95 -9.43 12.74
C ARG A 486 -9.74 -9.30 14.25
N VAL A 487 -9.16 -8.20 14.72
CA VAL A 487 -8.96 -7.97 16.17
C VAL A 487 -10.15 -7.23 16.79
N ILE A 488 -10.92 -6.47 15.99
CA ILE A 488 -12.11 -5.75 16.48
C ILE A 488 -13.35 -6.67 16.57
N SER A 489 -13.37 -7.84 15.90
CA SER A 489 -14.54 -8.74 15.91
C SER A 489 -14.51 -9.83 17.00
N LEU A 490 -13.61 -9.76 17.98
CA LEU A 490 -13.54 -10.73 19.09
C LEU A 490 -13.88 -10.11 20.46
N HIS A 491 -14.25 -8.83 20.53
CA HIS A 491 -14.80 -8.17 21.72
C HIS A 491 -16.05 -7.34 21.39
N GLN A 492 -17.11 -8.02 20.94
CA GLN A 492 -18.50 -7.59 21.15
C GLN A 492 -19.35 -8.81 21.51
#